data_AF-A0A925HMY8-F1
#
_entry.id   AF-A0A925HMY8-F1
#
_cell.length_a   1.000
_cell.length_b   1.000
_cell.length_c   1.000
_cell.angle_alpha   90.00
_cell.angle_beta   90.00
_cell.angle_gamma   90.00
#
_symmetry.space_group_name_H-M   'P 1'
#
loop_
_entity.id
_entity.type
_entity.pdbx_description
1 polymer ?
#
loop_
_entity_poly.entity_id
_entity_poly.type
_entity_poly.pdbx_seq_one_letter_code
_entity_poly.pdbx_strand_id
1 'polypeptide(L)'
;MRKEFQRQEQGWSLTELLTVLAIMGVMAVLAGPSYQAVAARVQARSATVEIASELRLARQLAMARRERLRVVFDREGRTITLRRADADGILHIYDYAEKGVVVEDPTAGPELLFHPSGRSVTPTTIRVRDSQGRETMFTVSITGRVSIS
;
A
#
# COMPACT_ATOMS: atom_id res chain seq x y z
N MET A 1 -27.86 -67.01 -15.54
CA MET A 1 -27.37 -65.95 -14.62
C MET A 1 -26.26 -65.17 -15.31
N ARG A 2 -26.55 -63.96 -15.81
CA ARG A 2 -25.55 -63.06 -16.42
C ARG A 2 -24.85 -62.32 -15.27
N LYS A 3 -23.56 -62.55 -15.07
CA LYS A 3 -22.75 -61.74 -14.16
C LYS A 3 -22.37 -60.48 -14.91
N GLU A 4 -22.97 -59.37 -14.53
CA GLU A 4 -22.54 -58.03 -14.94
C GLU A 4 -21.12 -57.81 -14.43
N PHE A 5 -20.16 -57.70 -15.34
CA PHE A 5 -18.82 -57.22 -15.02
C PHE A 5 -18.95 -55.76 -14.62
N GLN A 6 -19.07 -55.51 -13.32
CA GLN A 6 -18.84 -54.18 -12.76
C GLN A 6 -17.38 -53.81 -13.06
N ARG A 7 -17.18 -52.91 -14.03
CA ARG A 7 -15.91 -52.24 -14.27
C ARG A 7 -15.54 -51.51 -12.98
N GLN A 8 -14.52 -52.01 -12.28
CA GLN A 8 -13.87 -51.24 -11.25
C GLN A 8 -13.15 -50.09 -11.95
N GLU A 9 -13.58 -48.86 -11.67
CA GLU A 9 -12.84 -47.64 -12.00
C GLU A 9 -11.58 -47.59 -11.14
N GLN A 10 -10.53 -48.29 -11.59
CA GLN A 10 -9.24 -48.30 -10.91
C GLN A 10 -8.44 -47.07 -11.36
N GLY A 11 -8.59 -45.98 -10.61
CA GLY A 11 -7.88 -44.70 -10.81
C GLY A 11 -6.41 -44.75 -10.40
N TRP A 12 -5.63 -45.65 -11.01
CA TRP A 12 -4.21 -45.91 -10.70
C TRP A 12 -3.35 -46.03 -11.97
N SER A 13 -3.79 -45.44 -13.09
CA SER A 13 -2.95 -45.39 -14.28
C SER A 13 -1.87 -44.31 -14.14
N LEU A 14 -0.62 -44.64 -14.48
CA LEU A 14 0.46 -43.66 -14.63
C LEU A 14 0.04 -42.51 -15.57
N THR A 15 -0.74 -42.81 -16.61
CA THR A 15 -1.23 -41.80 -17.56
C THR A 15 -2.23 -40.85 -16.93
N GLU A 16 -3.01 -41.29 -15.94
CA GLU A 16 -3.97 -40.46 -15.22
C GLU A 16 -3.25 -39.48 -14.29
N LEU A 17 -2.24 -39.93 -13.56
CA LEU A 17 -1.37 -39.06 -12.75
C LEU A 17 -0.66 -38.01 -13.64
N LEU A 18 -0.12 -38.42 -14.78
CA LEU A 18 0.51 -37.50 -15.73
C LEU A 18 -0.48 -36.47 -16.29
N THR A 19 -1.72 -36.88 -16.54
CA THR A 19 -2.78 -35.97 -17.02
C THR A 19 -3.15 -34.95 -15.94
N VAL A 20 -3.31 -35.38 -14.69
CA VAL A 20 -3.60 -34.48 -13.56
C VAL A 20 -2.44 -33.50 -13.32
N LEU A 21 -1.18 -33.96 -13.37
CA LEU A 21 -0.01 -33.09 -13.26
C LEU A 21 0.08 -32.10 -14.43
N ALA A 22 -0.24 -32.52 -15.66
CA ALA A 22 -0.29 -31.63 -16.81
C ALA A 22 -1.36 -30.54 -16.63
N ILE A 23 -2.57 -30.90 -16.19
CA ILE A 23 -3.65 -29.95 -15.90
C ILE A 23 -3.24 -29.00 -14.77
N MET A 24 -2.67 -29.50 -13.67
CA MET A 24 -2.17 -28.68 -12.57
C MET A 24 -1.07 -27.72 -13.02
N GLY A 25 -0.13 -28.17 -13.86
CA GLY A 25 0.92 -27.33 -14.43
C GLY A 25 0.37 -26.19 -15.28
N VAL A 26 -0.60 -26.48 -16.15
CA VAL A 26 -1.29 -25.45 -16.95
C VAL A 26 -2.02 -24.47 -16.05
N MET A 27 -2.76 -24.95 -15.05
CA MET A 27 -3.44 -24.07 -14.08
C MET A 27 -2.46 -23.20 -13.29
N ALA A 28 -1.32 -23.74 -12.86
CA ALA A 28 -0.33 -22.99 -12.10
C ALA A 28 0.28 -21.84 -12.92
N VAL A 29 0.56 -22.06 -14.21
CA VAL A 29 1.05 -21.03 -15.12
C VAL A 29 0.03 -19.90 -15.30
N LEU A 30 -1.26 -20.24 -15.40
CA LEU A 30 -2.34 -19.25 -15.55
C LEU A 30 -2.65 -18.51 -14.24
N ALA A 31 -2.54 -19.19 -13.09
CA ALA A 31 -2.88 -18.64 -11.77
C ALA A 31 -1.76 -17.78 -11.15
N GLY A 32 -0.50 -18.02 -11.51
CA GLY A 32 0.64 -17.28 -10.96
C GLY A 32 0.52 -15.76 -11.12
N PRO A 33 0.33 -15.22 -12.35
CA PRO A 33 0.23 -13.78 -12.58
C PRO A 33 -0.98 -13.14 -11.86
N SER A 34 -2.11 -13.84 -11.80
CA SER A 34 -3.32 -13.30 -11.15
C SER A 34 -3.15 -13.18 -9.64
N TYR A 35 -2.50 -14.15 -9.01
CA TYR A 35 -2.19 -14.11 -7.57
C TYR A 35 -1.23 -12.96 -7.23
N GLN A 36 -0.16 -12.77 -8.02
CA GLN A 36 0.79 -11.68 -7.80
C GLN A 36 0.14 -10.30 -7.93
N ALA A 37 -0.76 -10.11 -8.91
CA ALA A 37 -1.49 -8.86 -9.07
C ALA A 37 -2.41 -8.54 -7.88
N VAL A 38 -3.08 -9.56 -7.32
CA VAL A 38 -3.92 -9.39 -6.14
C VAL A 38 -3.09 -9.05 -4.90
N ALA A 39 -1.98 -9.76 -4.68
CA ALA A 39 -1.08 -9.49 -3.56
C ALA A 39 -0.51 -8.07 -3.61
N ALA A 40 0.00 -7.64 -4.78
CA ALA A 40 0.50 -6.29 -4.99
C ALA A 40 -0.57 -5.22 -4.71
N ARG A 41 -1.81 -5.45 -5.16
CA ARG A 41 -2.93 -4.54 -4.90
C ARG A 41 -3.29 -4.43 -3.42
N VAL A 42 -3.29 -5.55 -2.69
CA VAL A 42 -3.53 -5.55 -1.25
C VAL A 42 -2.43 -4.79 -0.52
N GLN A 43 -1.16 -5.02 -0.88
CA GLN A 43 -0.02 -4.34 -0.29
C GLN A 43 -0.05 -2.83 -0.55
N ALA A 44 -0.33 -2.42 -1.80
CA ALA A 44 -0.47 -1.01 -2.17
C ALA A 44 -1.60 -0.32 -1.40
N ARG A 45 -2.74 -0.99 -1.23
CA ARG A 45 -3.87 -0.46 -0.46
C ARG A 45 -3.53 -0.31 1.02
N SER A 46 -2.84 -1.29 1.61
CA SER A 46 -2.39 -1.23 3.00
C SER A 46 -1.43 -0.05 3.20
N ALA A 47 -0.43 0.08 2.34
CA ALA A 47 0.52 1.20 2.38
C ALA A 47 -0.18 2.56 2.25
N THR A 48 -1.19 2.63 1.37
CA THR A 48 -2.00 3.83 1.17
C THR A 48 -2.74 4.22 2.44
N VAL A 49 -3.39 3.25 3.10
CA VAL A 49 -4.10 3.47 4.36
C VAL A 49 -3.14 3.89 5.47
N GLU A 50 -1.97 3.27 5.53
CA GLU A 50 -0.91 3.52 6.51
C GLU A 50 -0.36 4.96 6.38
N ILE A 51 -0.06 5.41 5.15
CA ILE A 51 0.34 6.80 4.88
C ILE A 51 -0.77 7.78 5.30
N ALA A 52 -2.04 7.48 5.00
CA ALA A 52 -3.15 8.33 5.44
C ALA A 52 -3.26 8.38 6.97
N SER A 53 -3.01 7.27 7.67
CA SER A 53 -3.00 7.26 9.14
C SER A 53 -1.84 8.06 9.71
N GLU A 54 -0.65 8.00 9.11
CA GLU A 54 0.51 8.80 9.54
C GLU A 54 0.24 10.30 9.41
N LEU A 55 -0.37 10.72 8.29
CA LEU A 55 -0.75 12.13 8.10
C LEU A 55 -1.84 12.57 9.10
N ARG A 56 -2.78 11.70 9.42
CA ARG A 56 -3.81 11.96 10.44
C ARG A 56 -3.20 12.04 11.84
N LEU A 57 -2.27 11.14 12.16
CA LEU A 57 -1.52 11.14 13.42
C LEU A 57 -0.72 12.42 13.57
N ALA A 58 0.03 12.83 12.54
CA ALA A 58 0.76 14.10 12.51
C ALA A 58 -0.17 15.28 12.81
N ARG A 59 -1.33 15.35 12.17
CA ARG A 59 -2.32 16.39 12.46
C ARG A 59 -2.84 16.35 13.89
N GLN A 60 -3.19 15.16 14.40
CA GLN A 60 -3.69 15.01 15.77
C GLN A 60 -2.63 15.38 16.80
N LEU A 61 -1.36 15.02 16.57
CA LEU A 61 -0.24 15.38 17.42
C LEU A 61 -0.01 16.90 17.42
N ALA A 62 -0.09 17.57 16.27
CA ALA A 62 0.03 19.03 16.18
C ALA A 62 -1.06 19.72 17.02
N MET A 63 -2.29 19.23 16.95
CA MET A 63 -3.42 19.74 17.74
C MET A 63 -3.25 19.45 19.24
N ALA A 64 -2.91 18.21 19.61
CA ALA A 64 -2.80 17.78 21.00
C ALA A 64 -1.66 18.47 21.74
N ARG A 65 -0.51 18.64 21.07
CA ARG A 65 0.67 19.29 21.66
C ARG A 65 0.65 20.81 21.52
N ARG A 66 -0.28 21.36 20.74
CA ARG A 66 -0.33 22.78 20.35
C ARG A 66 0.99 23.28 19.74
N GLU A 67 1.66 22.41 18.99
CA GLU A 67 2.94 22.68 18.33
C GLU A 67 2.77 22.63 16.82
N ARG A 68 3.60 23.39 16.08
CA ARG A 68 3.69 23.26 14.63
C ARG A 68 4.49 22.00 14.31
N LEU A 69 3.92 21.10 13.52
CA LEU A 69 4.60 19.88 13.07
C LEU A 69 4.79 19.93 11.55
N ARG A 70 5.96 19.47 11.12
CA ARG A 70 6.38 19.38 9.73
C ARG A 70 6.48 17.91 9.34
N VAL A 71 5.78 17.53 8.28
CA VAL A 71 5.92 16.24 7.62
C VAL A 71 6.85 16.45 6.44
N VAL A 72 7.97 15.73 6.42
CA VAL A 72 8.96 15.76 5.34
C VAL A 72 8.87 14.45 4.57
N PHE A 73 8.66 14.54 3.26
CA PHE A 73 8.64 13.39 2.37
C PHE A 73 10.03 13.22 1.76
N ASP A 74 10.68 12.09 2.04
CA ASP A 74 11.92 11.71 1.39
C ASP A 74 11.62 10.59 0.38
N ARG A 75 11.67 10.97 -0.90
CA ARG A 75 11.44 10.06 -2.02
C ARG A 75 12.60 9.10 -2.25
N GLU A 76 13.84 9.52 -2.00
CA GLU A 76 15.04 8.69 -2.21
C GLU A 76 15.17 7.65 -1.10
N GLY A 77 15.08 8.10 0.15
CA GLY A 77 15.11 7.24 1.32
C GLY A 77 13.83 6.44 1.54
N ARG A 78 12.74 6.74 0.81
CA ARG A 78 11.42 6.13 0.97
C ARG A 78 10.88 6.23 2.40
N THR A 79 11.05 7.39 3.00
CA THR A 79 10.58 7.67 4.36
C THR A 79 9.70 8.90 4.44
N ILE A 80 8.77 8.89 5.40
CA ILE A 80 8.00 10.06 5.81
C ILE A 80 8.43 10.40 7.23
N THR A 81 9.03 11.57 7.41
CA THR A 81 9.54 12.00 8.72
C THR A 81 8.66 13.09 9.30
N LEU A 82 8.15 12.87 10.50
CA LEU A 82 7.48 13.87 11.31
C LEU A 82 8.49 14.58 12.20
N ARG A 83 8.62 15.90 12.03
CA ARG A 83 9.50 16.77 12.82
C ARG A 83 8.71 17.86 13.50
N ARG A 84 9.23 18.38 14.61
CA ARG A 84 8.76 19.66 15.15
C ARG A 84 9.24 20.79 14.23
N ALA A 85 8.40 21.78 13.96
CA ALA A 85 8.77 22.89 13.08
C ALA A 85 9.61 23.96 13.80
N ASP A 86 9.46 24.05 15.13
CA ASP A 86 10.05 25.09 15.99
C ASP A 86 11.28 24.64 16.77
N ALA A 87 11.62 23.35 16.74
CA ALA A 87 12.85 22.83 17.31
C ALA A 87 13.34 21.63 16.50
N ASP A 88 14.65 21.39 16.49
CA ASP A 88 15.20 20.20 15.89
C ASP A 88 14.85 18.97 16.73
N GLY A 89 13.90 18.19 16.25
CA GLY A 89 13.42 16.99 16.91
C GLY A 89 12.61 16.14 15.94
N ILE A 90 13.13 14.96 15.64
CA ILE A 90 12.40 13.93 14.92
C ILE A 90 11.43 13.29 15.91
N LEU A 91 10.15 13.29 15.56
CA LEU A 91 9.10 12.75 16.41
C LEU A 91 8.70 11.33 15.97
N HIS A 92 8.67 11.10 14.67
CA HIS A 92 8.33 9.81 14.10
C HIS A 92 8.95 9.66 12.70
N ILE A 93 9.41 8.46 12.37
CA ILE A 93 9.88 8.11 11.03
C ILE A 93 9.05 6.93 10.58
N TYR A 94 8.37 7.08 9.46
CA TYR A 94 7.61 6.02 8.81
C TYR A 94 8.36 5.56 7.55
N ASP A 95 8.85 4.33 7.57
CA ASP A 95 9.53 3.69 6.45
C ASP A 95 8.54 2.88 5.61
N TYR A 96 8.47 3.21 4.31
CA TYR A 96 7.62 2.52 3.34
C TYR A 96 8.41 1.78 2.26
N ALA A 97 9.73 1.62 2.41
CA ALA A 97 10.60 1.04 1.41
C ALA A 97 10.22 -0.39 0.99
N GLU A 98 9.75 -1.20 1.95
CA GLU A 98 9.35 -2.60 1.74
C GLU A 98 7.90 -2.77 1.26
N LYS A 99 7.12 -1.69 1.20
CA LYS A 99 5.68 -1.76 0.95
C LYS A 99 5.31 -1.80 -0.54
N GLY A 100 6.31 -1.82 -1.43
CA GLY A 100 6.08 -1.92 -2.89
C GLY A 100 5.39 -0.69 -3.49
N VAL A 101 5.47 0.46 -2.81
CA VAL A 101 4.90 1.74 -3.26
C VAL A 101 5.99 2.82 -3.30
N VAL A 102 5.81 3.77 -4.20
CA VAL A 102 6.64 4.96 -4.34
C VAL A 102 5.76 6.18 -4.12
N VAL A 103 6.12 7.00 -3.13
CA VAL A 103 5.47 8.29 -2.89
C VAL A 103 6.21 9.33 -3.72
N GLU A 104 5.49 10.01 -4.61
CA GLU A 104 6.02 11.16 -5.35
C GLU A 104 5.98 12.42 -4.48
N ASP A 105 6.81 13.40 -4.82
CA ASP A 105 6.86 14.66 -4.09
C ASP A 105 5.48 15.35 -4.11
N PRO A 106 5.01 15.90 -2.98
CA PRO A 106 3.75 16.62 -2.94
C PRO A 106 3.77 17.85 -3.86
N THR A 107 2.64 18.20 -4.46
CA THR A 107 2.54 19.36 -5.39
C THR A 107 2.92 20.70 -4.77
N ALA A 108 2.77 20.85 -3.45
CA ALA A 108 3.16 22.05 -2.72
C ALA A 108 4.65 22.09 -2.28
N GLY A 109 5.43 21.07 -2.64
CA GLY A 109 6.81 20.87 -2.18
C GLY A 109 6.97 19.69 -1.22
N PRO A 110 8.22 19.32 -0.88
CA PRO A 110 8.53 18.11 -0.09
C PRO A 110 8.14 18.21 1.40
N GLU A 111 7.65 19.37 1.83
CA GLU A 111 7.27 19.63 3.22
C GLU A 111 5.78 19.98 3.32
N LEU A 112 5.10 19.35 4.28
CA LEU A 112 3.74 19.65 4.66
C LEU A 112 3.70 20.13 6.11
N LEU A 113 3.24 21.36 6.35
CA LEU A 113 3.17 21.95 7.68
C LEU A 113 1.74 21.92 8.24
N PHE A 114 1.59 21.33 9.43
CA PHE A 114 0.37 21.37 10.22
C PHE A 114 0.50 22.37 11.38
N HIS A 115 -0.49 23.24 11.50
CA HIS A 115 -0.61 24.16 12.63
C HIS A 115 -1.30 23.49 13.85
N PRO A 116 -1.17 24.06 15.05
CA PRO A 116 -1.93 23.67 16.25
C PRO A 116 -3.45 23.62 16.06
N SER A 117 -3.99 24.38 15.11
CA SER A 117 -5.41 24.34 14.74
C SER A 117 -5.77 23.14 13.85
N GLY A 118 -4.79 22.30 13.51
CA GLY A 118 -4.83 21.19 12.54
C GLY A 118 -5.19 21.61 11.12
N ARG A 119 -4.95 22.87 10.75
CA ARG A 119 -4.96 23.35 9.36
C ARG A 119 -3.62 23.03 8.70
N SER A 120 -3.65 22.80 7.39
CA SER A 120 -2.44 22.76 6.56
C SER A 120 -2.14 24.18 6.06
N VAL A 121 -0.85 24.52 5.94
CA VAL A 121 -0.44 25.79 5.30
C VAL A 121 -0.84 25.83 3.84
N THR A 122 -0.68 24.71 3.13
CA THR A 122 -0.92 24.62 1.69
C THR A 122 -1.72 23.36 1.38
N PRO A 123 -2.80 23.44 0.58
CA PRO A 123 -3.42 22.24 0.03
C PRO A 123 -2.42 21.54 -0.88
N THR A 124 -2.24 20.24 -0.69
CA THR A 124 -1.26 19.47 -1.47
C THR A 124 -1.86 18.16 -1.91
N THR A 125 -1.47 17.72 -3.10
CA THR A 125 -1.77 16.40 -3.62
C THR A 125 -0.49 15.58 -3.60
N ILE A 126 -0.55 14.41 -2.98
CA ILE A 126 0.54 13.45 -2.92
C ILE A 126 0.15 12.28 -3.82
N ARG A 127 0.99 11.96 -4.80
CA ARG A 127 0.77 10.82 -5.69
C ARG A 127 1.53 9.63 -5.16
N VAL A 128 0.87 8.48 -5.08
CA VAL A 128 1.50 7.22 -4.68
C VAL A 128 1.33 6.23 -5.82
N ARG A 129 2.45 5.71 -6.32
CA ARG A 129 2.49 4.72 -7.39
C ARG A 129 2.84 3.35 -6.82
N ASP A 130 2.08 2.32 -7.21
CA ASP A 130 2.40 0.94 -6.85
C ASP A 130 3.37 0.26 -7.84
N SER A 131 3.81 -0.95 -7.50
CA SER A 131 4.69 -1.77 -8.35
C SER A 131 4.07 -2.18 -9.69
N GLN A 132 2.75 -2.04 -9.85
CA GLN A 132 1.99 -2.32 -11.08
C GLN A 132 1.75 -1.04 -11.90
N GLY A 133 2.29 0.10 -11.49
CA GLY A 133 2.15 1.39 -12.16
C GLY A 133 0.81 2.09 -11.91
N ARG A 134 -0.04 1.59 -11.00
CA ARG A 134 -1.29 2.24 -10.64
C ARG A 134 -0.99 3.42 -9.71
N GLU A 135 -1.72 4.51 -9.90
CA GLU A 135 -1.57 5.71 -9.11
C GLU A 135 -2.78 5.90 -8.18
N THR A 136 -2.51 6.25 -6.93
CA THR A 136 -3.50 6.67 -5.95
C THR A 136 -3.15 8.08 -5.48
N MET A 137 -4.15 8.95 -5.40
CA MET A 137 -3.93 10.34 -5.01
C MET A 137 -4.41 10.57 -3.59
N PHE A 138 -3.60 11.29 -2.81
CA PHE A 138 -4.00 11.82 -1.52
C PHE A 138 -4.13 13.32 -1.64
N THR A 139 -5.26 13.87 -1.24
CA THR A 139 -5.43 15.31 -1.13
C THR A 139 -5.47 15.69 0.33
N VAL A 140 -4.56 16.57 0.73
CA VAL A 140 -4.60 17.27 2.00
C VAL A 140 -5.21 18.64 1.74
N SER A 141 -6.40 18.89 2.28
CA SER A 141 -7.05 20.19 2.16
C SER A 141 -6.36 21.24 3.03
N ILE A 142 -6.64 22.53 2.77
CA ILE A 142 -6.23 23.63 3.65
C ILE A 142 -6.77 23.48 5.09
N THR A 143 -7.89 22.78 5.27
CA THR A 143 -8.45 22.44 6.58
C THR A 143 -7.74 21.26 7.27
N GLY A 144 -6.69 20.71 6.65
CA GLY A 144 -5.93 19.56 7.13
C GLY A 144 -6.68 18.23 6.99
N ARG A 145 -7.77 18.16 6.22
CA ARG A 145 -8.46 16.89 5.95
C ARG A 145 -7.64 16.10 4.94
N VAL A 146 -7.37 14.83 5.26
CA VAL A 146 -6.69 13.89 4.38
C VAL A 146 -7.75 12.99 3.72
N SER A 147 -7.91 13.10 2.41
CA SER A 147 -8.80 12.27 1.59
C SER A 147 -8.01 11.47 0.56
N ILE A 148 -8.41 10.22 0.35
CA ILE A 148 -7.87 9.32 -0.68
C ILE A 148 -8.78 9.43 -1.91
N SER A 149 -8.20 9.48 -3.10
CA SER A 149 -8.90 9.56 -4.39
C SER A 149 -8.28 8.61 -5.40
#